data_AF-A0A966VDD8-F1
#
_entry.id   AF-A0A966VDD8-F1
#
_cell.length_a   1.000
_cell.length_b   1.000
_cell.length_c   1.000
_cell.angle_alpha   90.00
_cell.angle_beta   90.00
_cell.angle_gamma   90.00
#
_symmetry.space_group_name_H-M   'P 1'
#
loop_
_entity.id
_entity.type
_entity.pdbx_description
1 polymer ?
#
loop_
_entity_poly.entity_id
_entity_poly.type
_entity_poly.pdbx_seq_one_letter_code
_entity_poly.pdbx_strand_id
1 'polypeptide(L)'
;MLPTANDWFLPAIFTDGPVGDCLAAVVSELERRRDFVVAVRSRLEPGNASSPAASGSQGRLDAVTDLSNRIKPLENTLRTRLPMLLPDRPAAWFRVPAARTSGPFATSVLHEPVFAPYGSAPPDLVREGLVNAWKNGAVSVGVFRIGIRCLWLTLLELNGRYRAINELDGEFSGLALDRLPDGLPGHLDCKSLRAFLTNVRNELLGCRQRLDACYRDLLAASDQYFAHQATTSASQGAGAQSRTGAWRDRADDFRDEQSRRRQAFSSASGRAGATVKTAKDIEALRYFGFSDFPAQDELRRKYLELAKKYHPDAGTGHEEKFKTLSRVYEHLLQRCSA
;
A
#
# COMPACT_ATOMS: atom_id res chain seq x y z
N MET A 1 -53.49 17.45 -29.57
CA MET A 1 -52.44 18.48 -29.71
C MET A 1 -51.10 17.75 -29.78
N LEU A 2 -50.48 17.71 -30.96
CA LEU A 2 -49.13 17.19 -31.10
C LEU A 2 -48.20 18.10 -30.26
N PRO A 3 -47.28 17.55 -29.46
CA PRO A 3 -46.28 18.38 -28.81
C PRO A 3 -45.49 19.06 -29.93
N THR A 4 -45.70 20.36 -30.11
CA THR A 4 -44.85 21.17 -30.97
C THR A 4 -43.43 20.90 -30.48
N ALA A 5 -42.63 20.22 -31.30
CA ALA A 5 -41.20 20.15 -31.07
C ALA A 5 -40.79 21.58 -30.74
N ASN A 6 -40.16 21.80 -29.58
CA ASN A 6 -39.66 23.11 -29.19
C ASN A 6 -38.81 23.60 -30.36
N ASP A 7 -39.42 24.41 -31.21
CA ASP A 7 -38.83 24.81 -32.46
C ASP A 7 -37.74 25.77 -32.03
N TRP A 8 -36.51 25.27 -32.07
CA TRP A 8 -35.32 25.94 -31.58
C TRP A 8 -35.06 27.24 -32.34
N PHE A 9 -35.78 27.44 -33.45
CA PHE A 9 -35.82 28.66 -34.23
C PHE A 9 -36.81 29.72 -33.68
N LEU A 10 -37.85 29.34 -32.94
CA LEU A 10 -38.86 30.29 -32.44
C LEU A 10 -38.26 31.41 -31.56
N PRO A 11 -37.36 31.12 -30.59
CA PRO A 11 -36.75 32.18 -29.78
C PRO A 11 -35.98 33.23 -30.61
N ALA A 12 -35.42 32.83 -31.75
CA ALA A 12 -34.68 33.70 -32.67
C ALA A 12 -35.59 34.61 -33.49
N ILE A 13 -36.78 34.13 -33.82
CA ILE A 13 -37.79 34.92 -34.54
C ILE A 13 -38.31 36.05 -33.64
N PHE A 14 -38.29 35.86 -32.31
CA PHE A 14 -38.74 36.86 -31.33
C PHE A 14 -37.63 37.79 -30.82
N THR A 15 -36.39 37.64 -31.26
CA THR A 15 -35.35 38.65 -30.98
C THR A 15 -35.52 39.84 -31.90
N ASP A 16 -35.79 41.01 -31.32
CA ASP A 16 -35.81 42.29 -32.05
C ASP A 16 -34.40 42.58 -32.60
N GLY A 17 -34.21 42.41 -33.90
CA GLY A 17 -32.92 42.63 -34.55
C GLY A 17 -32.90 42.28 -36.04
N PRO A 18 -31.81 42.63 -36.75
CA PRO A 18 -31.54 42.14 -38.09
C PRO A 18 -31.53 40.61 -38.13
N VAL A 19 -32.02 40.01 -39.23
CA VAL A 19 -32.02 38.55 -39.43
C VAL A 19 -30.63 37.93 -39.21
N GLY A 20 -29.56 38.64 -39.58
CA GLY A 20 -28.19 38.20 -39.35
C GLY A 20 -27.85 37.97 -37.88
N ASP A 21 -28.29 38.87 -36.99
CA ASP A 21 -28.04 38.79 -35.55
C ASP A 21 -28.86 37.66 -34.91
N CYS A 22 -30.11 37.48 -35.35
CA CYS A 22 -30.95 36.36 -34.94
C CYS A 22 -30.32 35.01 -35.32
N LEU A 23 -29.82 34.89 -36.55
CA LEU A 23 -29.14 33.68 -37.03
C LEU A 23 -27.84 33.42 -36.26
N ALA A 24 -27.04 34.47 -36.00
CA ALA A 24 -25.82 34.35 -35.22
C ALA A 24 -26.09 33.86 -33.79
N ALA A 25 -27.15 34.36 -33.14
CA ALA A 25 -27.56 33.92 -31.81
C ALA A 25 -27.97 32.43 -31.79
N VAL A 26 -28.72 31.98 -32.81
CA VAL A 26 -29.10 30.57 -32.96
C VAL A 26 -27.89 29.66 -33.15
N VAL A 27 -26.96 30.06 -34.02
CA VAL A 27 -25.73 29.30 -34.27
C VAL A 27 -24.93 29.17 -32.98
N SER A 28 -24.72 30.27 -32.25
CA SER A 28 -24.00 30.27 -30.98
C SER A 28 -24.65 29.36 -29.93
N GLU A 29 -25.99 29.36 -29.84
CA GLU A 29 -26.73 28.48 -28.93
C GLU A 29 -26.56 26.99 -29.30
N LEU A 30 -26.63 26.66 -30.60
CA LEU A 30 -26.40 25.29 -31.08
C LEU A 30 -24.97 24.82 -30.85
N GLU A 31 -23.99 25.69 -31.08
CA GLU A 31 -22.57 25.42 -30.79
C GLU A 31 -22.38 25.11 -29.30
N ARG A 32 -22.99 25.92 -28.42
CA ARG A 32 -22.94 25.69 -26.98
C ARG A 32 -23.58 24.37 -26.56
N ARG A 33 -24.70 23.98 -27.17
CA ARG A 33 -25.34 22.67 -26.95
C ARG A 33 -24.46 21.52 -27.42
N ARG A 34 -23.86 21.65 -28.60
CA ARG A 34 -22.91 20.67 -29.14
C ARG A 34 -21.73 20.53 -28.17
N ASP A 35 -21.14 21.63 -27.74
CA ASP A 35 -19.97 21.63 -26.87
C ASP A 35 -20.28 21.02 -25.51
N PHE A 36 -21.48 21.25 -24.97
CA PHE A 36 -21.96 20.56 -23.77
C PHE A 36 -22.01 19.04 -23.97
N VAL A 37 -22.62 18.57 -25.06
CA VAL A 37 -22.72 17.14 -25.35
C VAL A 37 -21.33 16.52 -25.56
N VAL A 38 -20.42 17.24 -26.24
CA VAL A 38 -19.02 16.83 -26.41
C VAL A 38 -18.31 16.74 -25.06
N ALA A 39 -18.50 17.71 -24.17
CA ALA A 39 -17.93 17.70 -22.82
C ALA A 39 -18.43 16.49 -22.01
N VAL A 40 -19.75 16.25 -21.97
CA VAL A 40 -20.34 15.07 -21.31
C VAL A 40 -19.80 13.78 -21.90
N ARG A 41 -19.79 13.68 -23.24
CA ARG A 41 -19.25 12.51 -23.94
C ARG A 41 -17.79 12.27 -23.59
N SER A 42 -16.96 13.30 -23.57
CA SER A 42 -15.53 13.17 -23.25
C SER A 42 -15.27 12.63 -21.84
N ARG A 43 -16.19 12.86 -20.89
CA ARG A 43 -16.12 12.31 -19.53
C ARG A 43 -16.63 10.89 -19.43
N LEU A 44 -17.65 10.54 -20.22
CA LEU A 44 -18.24 9.20 -20.22
C LEU A 44 -17.46 8.23 -21.11
N GLU A 45 -16.72 8.72 -22.10
CA GLU A 45 -15.79 7.89 -22.85
C GLU A 45 -14.61 7.50 -21.94
N PRO A 46 -14.27 6.21 -21.86
CA PRO A 46 -13.12 5.78 -21.06
C PRO A 46 -11.87 6.45 -21.64
N GLY A 47 -11.20 7.29 -20.85
CA GLY A 47 -10.15 8.16 -21.36
C GLY A 47 -9.14 7.43 -22.24
N ASN A 48 -8.72 8.09 -23.33
CA ASN A 48 -7.59 7.68 -24.19
C ASN A 48 -6.25 7.78 -23.44
N ALA A 49 -6.21 7.35 -22.18
CA ALA A 49 -4.97 7.22 -21.41
C ALA A 49 -4.15 6.10 -22.06
N SER A 50 -3.48 6.45 -23.16
CA SER A 50 -2.23 5.95 -23.74
C SER A 50 -1.73 4.61 -23.22
N SER A 51 -2.59 3.60 -23.17
CA SER A 51 -2.23 2.23 -22.81
C SER A 51 -2.27 1.44 -24.11
N PRO A 52 -1.14 1.36 -24.85
CA PRO A 52 -1.11 0.90 -26.24
C PRO A 52 -1.29 -0.61 -26.43
N ALA A 53 -1.75 -1.36 -25.43
CA ALA A 53 -1.55 -2.82 -25.40
C ALA A 53 -2.82 -3.69 -25.37
N ALA A 54 -4.04 -3.14 -25.33
CA ALA A 54 -5.25 -3.96 -25.32
C ALA A 54 -5.95 -3.92 -26.70
N SER A 55 -5.38 -4.63 -27.68
CA SER A 55 -5.92 -4.74 -29.05
C SER A 55 -7.11 -5.70 -29.18
N GLY A 56 -7.82 -5.98 -28.09
CA GLY A 56 -9.03 -6.81 -28.12
C GLY A 56 -10.25 -5.91 -28.29
N SER A 57 -11.07 -6.16 -29.31
CA SER A 57 -12.36 -5.50 -29.60
C SER A 57 -13.45 -5.72 -28.52
N GLN A 58 -13.05 -6.08 -27.31
CA GLN A 58 -13.94 -6.30 -26.19
C GLN A 58 -14.58 -4.96 -25.84
N GLY A 59 -15.91 -4.88 -26.03
CA GLY A 59 -16.70 -3.65 -26.03
C GLY A 59 -16.22 -2.64 -24.98
N ARG A 60 -15.79 -1.48 -25.45
CA ARG A 60 -15.26 -0.40 -24.62
C ARG A 60 -16.39 0.07 -23.69
N LEU A 61 -16.35 -0.35 -22.43
CA LEU A 61 -17.34 0.06 -21.42
C LEU A 61 -17.26 1.58 -21.20
N ASP A 62 -18.39 2.25 -20.98
CA ASP A 62 -18.38 3.65 -20.58
C ASP A 62 -17.69 3.82 -19.21
N ALA A 63 -17.19 5.03 -18.93
CA ALA A 63 -16.40 5.32 -17.75
C ALA A 63 -17.16 5.09 -16.44
N VAL A 64 -18.49 5.27 -16.42
CA VAL A 64 -19.33 5.04 -15.23
C VAL A 64 -19.47 3.55 -14.97
N THR A 65 -19.72 2.76 -16.02
CA THR A 65 -19.76 1.30 -15.93
C THR A 65 -18.39 0.72 -15.54
N ASP A 66 -17.28 1.23 -16.10
CA ASP A 66 -15.92 0.86 -15.69
C ASP A 66 -15.70 1.15 -14.20
N LEU A 67 -16.02 2.37 -13.75
CA LEU A 67 -15.91 2.75 -12.33
C LEU A 67 -16.72 1.80 -11.43
N SER A 68 -17.99 1.55 -11.77
CA SER A 68 -18.87 0.64 -11.03
C SER A 68 -18.29 -0.78 -10.94
N ASN A 69 -17.72 -1.27 -12.04
CA ASN A 69 -17.07 -2.57 -12.10
C ASN A 69 -15.77 -2.63 -11.30
N ARG A 70 -15.01 -1.54 -11.20
CA ARG A 70 -13.80 -1.48 -10.36
C ARG A 70 -14.11 -1.34 -8.87
N ILE A 71 -15.24 -0.74 -8.50
CA ILE A 71 -15.71 -0.66 -7.10
C ILE A 71 -16.10 -2.05 -6.56
N LYS A 72 -16.71 -2.91 -7.38
CA LYS A 72 -17.19 -4.26 -6.96
C LYS A 72 -16.08 -5.13 -6.31
N PRO A 73 -14.89 -5.31 -6.93
CA PRO A 73 -13.80 -6.04 -6.30
C PRO A 73 -13.34 -5.44 -4.98
N LEU A 74 -13.25 -4.10 -4.88
CA LEU A 74 -12.86 -3.44 -3.64
C LEU A 74 -13.87 -3.73 -2.53
N GLU A 75 -15.16 -3.55 -2.80
CA GLU A 75 -16.25 -3.84 -1.85
C GLU A 75 -16.21 -5.29 -1.36
N ASN A 76 -16.08 -6.26 -2.28
CA ASN A 76 -15.94 -7.67 -1.95
C ASN A 76 -14.69 -7.95 -1.11
N THR A 77 -13.58 -7.28 -1.42
CA THR A 77 -12.32 -7.39 -0.68
C THR A 77 -12.48 -6.89 0.75
N LEU A 78 -13.10 -5.74 0.93
CA LEU A 78 -13.30 -5.16 2.27
C LEU A 78 -14.23 -6.04 3.11
N ARG A 79 -15.36 -6.46 2.54
CA ARG A 79 -16.32 -7.34 3.21
C ARG A 79 -15.70 -8.66 3.67
N THR A 80 -14.82 -9.24 2.85
CA THR A 80 -14.19 -10.54 3.16
C THR A 80 -12.99 -10.42 4.09
N ARG A 81 -12.15 -9.40 3.91
CA ARG A 81 -10.86 -9.31 4.61
C ARG A 81 -10.90 -8.51 5.89
N LEU A 82 -11.64 -7.39 5.96
CA LEU A 82 -11.60 -6.53 7.15
C LEU A 82 -11.98 -7.26 8.44
N PRO A 83 -13.01 -8.16 8.47
CA PRO A 83 -13.33 -8.91 9.69
C PRO A 83 -12.21 -9.86 10.16
N MET A 84 -11.29 -10.25 9.27
CA MET A 84 -10.17 -11.15 9.59
C MET A 84 -8.93 -10.39 10.09
N LEU A 85 -8.90 -9.06 9.96
CA LEU A 85 -7.78 -8.23 10.35
C LEU A 85 -7.90 -7.83 11.82
N LEU A 86 -7.24 -8.61 12.67
CA LEU A 86 -7.16 -8.28 14.09
C LEU A 86 -6.15 -7.13 14.32
N PRO A 87 -6.49 -6.12 15.14
CA PRO A 87 -5.59 -5.00 15.45
C PRO A 87 -4.27 -5.41 16.13
N ASP A 88 -4.27 -6.53 16.84
CA ASP A 88 -3.12 -7.11 17.56
C ASP A 88 -2.05 -7.71 16.64
N ARG A 89 -2.36 -7.91 15.35
CA ARG A 89 -1.46 -8.48 14.34
C ARG A 89 -1.07 -7.42 13.32
N PRO A 90 -0.17 -6.45 13.67
CA PRO A 90 0.17 -5.34 12.78
C PRO A 90 0.69 -5.80 11.42
N ALA A 91 1.42 -6.92 11.38
CA ALA A 91 1.92 -7.48 10.13
C ALA A 91 0.81 -7.84 9.12
N ALA A 92 -0.40 -8.18 9.56
CA ALA A 92 -1.51 -8.52 8.67
C ALA A 92 -1.99 -7.33 7.84
N TRP A 93 -1.81 -6.10 8.35
CA TRP A 93 -2.27 -4.87 7.71
C TRP A 93 -1.38 -4.40 6.56
N PHE A 94 -0.11 -4.85 6.53
CA PHE A 94 0.90 -4.47 5.53
C PHE A 94 1.29 -5.61 4.58
N ARG A 95 0.76 -6.82 4.79
CA ARG A 95 1.09 -7.97 3.96
C ARG A 95 0.10 -8.13 2.81
N VAL A 96 0.67 -8.40 1.63
CA VAL A 96 -0.06 -9.00 0.50
C VAL A 96 -0.51 -10.40 0.96
N PRO A 97 -1.80 -10.76 0.85
CA PRO A 97 -2.26 -12.12 1.13
C PRO A 97 -1.45 -13.10 0.29
N ALA A 98 -1.01 -14.22 0.86
CA ALA A 98 -0.34 -15.25 0.08
C ALA A 98 -1.26 -15.63 -1.10
N ALA A 99 -0.78 -15.44 -2.33
CA ALA A 99 -1.55 -15.45 -3.59
C ALA A 99 -2.14 -16.82 -3.98
N ARG A 100 -2.40 -17.70 -3.03
CA ARG A 100 -2.81 -19.09 -3.22
C ARG A 100 -4.07 -19.39 -2.41
N THR A 101 -5.15 -18.69 -2.68
CA THR A 101 -6.47 -19.26 -2.48
C THR A 101 -7.01 -19.66 -3.84
N SER A 102 -6.59 -20.85 -4.31
CA SER A 102 -7.30 -21.57 -5.36
C SER A 102 -8.67 -21.97 -4.80
N GLY A 103 -9.62 -21.04 -4.90
CA GLY A 103 -10.97 -21.20 -4.42
C GLY A 103 -11.95 -20.45 -5.32
N PRO A 104 -13.25 -20.75 -5.23
CA PRO A 104 -14.27 -20.19 -6.13
C PRO A 104 -14.41 -18.65 -6.05
N PHE A 105 -13.75 -18.00 -5.10
CA PHE A 105 -13.75 -16.55 -4.90
C PHE A 105 -12.52 -15.83 -5.46
N ALA A 106 -11.59 -16.55 -6.11
CA ALA A 106 -10.27 -16.02 -6.48
C ALA A 106 -10.31 -14.87 -7.50
N THR A 107 -11.37 -14.70 -8.28
CA THR A 107 -11.41 -13.72 -9.37
C THR A 107 -11.87 -12.31 -8.97
N SER A 108 -12.37 -12.10 -7.75
CA SER A 108 -12.97 -10.80 -7.36
C SER A 108 -12.33 -10.11 -6.15
N VAL A 109 -11.24 -10.65 -5.60
CA VAL A 109 -10.59 -10.10 -4.39
C VAL A 109 -9.26 -9.45 -4.76
N LEU A 110 -9.07 -8.20 -4.33
CA LEU A 110 -7.81 -7.48 -4.46
C LEU A 110 -6.80 -8.03 -3.46
N HIS A 111 -5.59 -8.31 -3.94
CA HIS A 111 -4.48 -8.84 -3.14
C HIS A 111 -3.61 -7.76 -2.49
N GLU A 112 -4.07 -6.51 -2.45
CA GLU A 112 -3.27 -5.40 -1.93
C GLU A 112 -3.27 -5.40 -0.38
N PRO A 113 -2.20 -4.95 0.28
CA PRO A 113 -2.24 -4.68 1.72
C PRO A 113 -3.23 -3.56 2.05
N VAL A 114 -3.69 -3.44 3.30
CA VAL A 114 -4.55 -2.33 3.70
C VAL A 114 -3.77 -1.01 3.61
N PHE A 115 -2.58 -1.00 4.19
CA PHE A 115 -1.69 0.16 4.20
C PHE A 115 -0.46 -0.05 3.34
N ALA A 116 0.00 1.03 2.72
CA ALA A 116 1.38 1.12 2.25
C ALA A 116 2.28 1.43 3.46
N PRO A 117 3.57 1.04 3.46
CA PRO A 117 4.51 1.44 4.50
C PRO A 117 4.61 2.97 4.57
N TYR A 118 4.44 3.53 5.77
CA TYR A 118 4.45 4.98 6.02
C TYR A 118 5.59 5.46 6.95
N GLY A 119 6.66 4.66 7.04
CA GLY A 119 7.87 5.01 7.79
C GLY A 119 7.63 5.18 9.30
N SER A 120 8.19 6.24 9.87
CA SER A 120 8.06 6.60 11.30
C SER A 120 6.95 7.62 11.57
N ALA A 121 6.06 7.87 10.59
CA ALA A 121 5.01 8.85 10.77
C ALA A 121 4.02 8.41 11.85
N PRO A 122 3.56 9.34 12.71
CA PRO A 122 2.60 9.02 13.74
C PRO A 122 1.26 8.58 13.11
N PRO A 123 0.55 7.60 13.70
CA PRO A 123 -0.76 7.14 13.22
C PRO A 123 -1.77 8.26 12.95
N ASP A 124 -1.80 9.29 13.80
CA ASP A 124 -2.72 10.42 13.67
C ASP A 124 -2.50 11.22 12.38
N LEU A 125 -1.23 11.44 12.01
CA LEU A 125 -0.89 12.14 10.77
C LEU A 125 -1.27 11.32 9.54
N VAL A 126 -1.09 10.00 9.61
CA VAL A 126 -1.53 9.10 8.53
C VAL A 126 -3.04 9.15 8.37
N ARG A 127 -3.78 9.06 9.48
CA ARG A 127 -5.24 9.14 9.52
C ARG A 127 -5.73 10.47 8.96
N GLU A 128 -5.20 11.59 9.42
CA GLU A 128 -5.56 12.92 8.94
C GLU A 128 -5.27 13.06 7.44
N GLY A 129 -4.10 12.59 6.99
CA GLY A 129 -3.72 12.56 5.59
C GLY A 129 -4.72 11.80 4.72
N LEU A 130 -5.21 10.65 5.18
CA LEU A 130 -6.22 9.84 4.47
C LEU A 130 -7.57 10.55 4.40
N VAL A 131 -8.03 11.14 5.49
CA VAL A 131 -9.30 11.90 5.53
C VAL A 131 -9.22 13.12 4.61
N ASN A 132 -8.11 13.86 4.65
CA ASN A 132 -7.90 15.03 3.80
C ASN A 132 -7.80 14.62 2.33
N ALA A 133 -7.08 13.54 2.01
CA ALA A 133 -6.99 13.02 0.64
C ALA A 133 -8.37 12.61 0.09
N TRP A 134 -9.20 11.94 0.91
CA TRP A 134 -10.56 11.57 0.53
C TRP A 134 -11.44 12.80 0.23
N LYS A 135 -11.42 13.80 1.12
CA LYS A 135 -12.18 15.06 0.98
C LYS A 135 -11.73 15.90 -0.21
N ASN A 136 -10.45 15.85 -0.56
CA ASN A 136 -9.88 16.65 -1.64
C ASN A 136 -9.79 15.88 -2.97
N GLY A 137 -10.15 14.60 -2.99
CA GLY A 137 -10.05 13.78 -4.20
C GLY A 137 -8.61 13.48 -4.61
N ALA A 138 -7.66 13.60 -3.67
CA ALA A 138 -6.27 13.30 -3.93
C ALA A 138 -6.09 11.79 -4.09
N VAL A 139 -5.30 11.39 -5.08
CA VAL A 139 -5.02 9.96 -5.37
C VAL A 139 -3.86 9.40 -4.54
N SER A 140 -3.20 10.23 -3.74
CA SER A 140 -2.06 9.84 -2.92
C SER A 140 -2.04 10.58 -1.59
N VAL A 141 -1.33 10.00 -0.62
CA VAL A 141 -1.05 10.60 0.68
C VAL A 141 0.47 10.71 0.79
N GLY A 142 0.99 11.91 1.08
CA GLY A 142 2.44 12.16 1.08
C GLY A 142 3.24 11.28 2.05
N VAL A 143 2.57 10.69 3.04
CA VAL A 143 3.19 9.80 4.03
C VAL A 143 3.43 8.38 3.47
N PHE A 144 2.72 7.98 2.42
CA PHE A 144 2.86 6.64 1.84
C PHE A 144 4.05 6.57 0.88
N ARG A 145 4.83 5.48 0.96
CA ARG A 145 5.92 5.24 0.01
C ARG A 145 5.37 5.10 -1.41
N ILE A 146 5.98 5.84 -2.33
CA ILE A 146 5.69 5.80 -3.76
C ILE A 146 5.92 4.37 -4.29
N GLY A 147 5.01 3.88 -5.12
CA GLY A 147 5.15 2.61 -5.84
C GLY A 147 4.56 1.37 -5.18
N ILE A 148 4.08 1.45 -3.93
CA ILE A 148 3.37 0.34 -3.28
C ILE A 148 1.87 0.60 -3.33
N ARG A 149 1.12 -0.24 -4.06
CA ARG A 149 -0.34 -0.22 -4.03
C ARG A 149 -0.88 -0.81 -2.74
N CYS A 150 -1.93 -0.19 -2.22
CA CYS A 150 -2.67 -0.65 -1.04
C CYS A 150 -4.15 -0.29 -1.22
N LEU A 151 -5.02 -0.92 -0.42
CA LEU A 151 -6.47 -0.73 -0.53
C LEU A 151 -6.88 0.73 -0.32
N TRP A 152 -6.19 1.47 0.55
CA TRP A 152 -6.40 2.91 0.71
C TRP A 152 -6.09 3.70 -0.56
N LEU A 153 -4.97 3.44 -1.23
CA LEU A 153 -4.62 4.12 -2.47
C LEU A 153 -5.56 3.73 -3.61
N THR A 154 -6.00 2.47 -3.68
CA THR A 154 -7.00 2.03 -4.65
C THR A 154 -8.33 2.74 -4.43
N LEU A 155 -8.78 2.86 -3.18
CA LEU A 155 -9.99 3.62 -2.85
C LEU A 155 -9.86 5.10 -3.25
N LEU A 156 -8.71 5.74 -2.96
CA LEU A 156 -8.45 7.13 -3.33
C LEU A 156 -8.37 7.32 -4.85
N GLU A 157 -7.77 6.39 -5.59
CA GLU A 157 -7.75 6.39 -7.05
C GLU A 157 -9.17 6.34 -7.62
N LEU A 158 -10.03 5.46 -7.09
CA LEU A 158 -11.42 5.35 -7.53
C LEU A 158 -12.23 6.61 -7.21
N ASN A 159 -12.00 7.24 -6.05
CA ASN A 159 -12.61 8.53 -5.70
C ASN A 159 -12.13 9.67 -6.63
N GLY A 160 -10.85 9.70 -6.97
CA GLY A 160 -10.31 10.63 -7.97
C GLY A 160 -10.94 10.44 -9.34
N ARG A 161 -11.08 9.18 -9.80
CA ARG A 161 -11.79 8.87 -11.05
C ARG A 161 -13.26 9.28 -11.03
N TYR A 162 -13.95 9.03 -9.91
CA TYR A 162 -15.33 9.49 -9.73
C TYR A 162 -15.44 11.00 -9.94
N ARG A 163 -14.56 11.79 -9.31
CA ARG A 163 -14.55 13.26 -9.49
C ARG A 163 -14.24 13.67 -10.92
N ALA A 164 -13.24 13.03 -11.53
CA ALA A 164 -12.87 13.32 -12.92
C ALA A 164 -14.03 13.04 -13.89
N ILE A 165 -14.84 12.00 -13.67
CA ILE A 165 -16.05 11.75 -14.45
C ILE A 165 -17.13 12.79 -14.12
N ASN A 166 -17.29 13.13 -12.84
CA ASN A 166 -18.36 13.97 -12.37
C ASN A 166 -18.23 15.46 -12.76
N GLU A 167 -17.00 15.99 -12.81
CA GLU A 167 -16.72 17.39 -13.08
C GLU A 167 -16.51 17.63 -14.58
N LEU A 168 -17.31 18.47 -15.22
CA LEU A 168 -17.13 18.82 -16.65
C LEU A 168 -15.96 19.80 -16.86
N ASP A 169 -15.32 19.72 -18.02
CA ASP A 169 -14.24 20.64 -18.44
C ASP A 169 -14.77 21.88 -19.18
N GLY A 170 -13.89 22.88 -19.39
CA GLY A 170 -14.13 24.02 -20.26
C GLY A 170 -15.16 25.00 -19.69
N GLU A 171 -16.05 25.51 -20.54
CA GLU A 171 -17.10 26.47 -20.14
C GLU A 171 -18.12 25.88 -19.14
N PHE A 172 -18.08 24.57 -18.92
CA PHE A 172 -18.97 23.85 -18.02
C PHE A 172 -18.28 23.48 -16.70
N SER A 173 -17.07 24.00 -16.43
CA SER A 173 -16.36 23.80 -15.16
C SER A 173 -17.18 24.40 -14.01
N GLY A 174 -17.86 23.56 -13.25
CA GLY A 174 -18.81 23.97 -12.21
C GLY A 174 -20.14 23.23 -12.30
N LEU A 175 -20.44 22.63 -13.46
CA LEU A 175 -21.49 21.63 -13.57
C LEU A 175 -20.94 20.26 -13.16
N ALA A 176 -21.68 19.61 -12.26
CA ALA A 176 -21.38 18.27 -11.79
C ALA A 176 -22.48 17.31 -12.26
N LEU A 177 -22.11 16.20 -12.90
CA LEU A 177 -23.05 15.25 -13.49
C LEU A 177 -24.03 14.66 -12.46
N ASP A 178 -23.60 14.47 -11.22
CA ASP A 178 -24.43 13.99 -10.10
C ASP A 178 -25.50 15.01 -9.61
N ARG A 179 -25.39 16.27 -10.02
CA ARG A 179 -26.37 17.35 -9.77
C ARG A 179 -27.29 17.62 -10.96
N LEU A 180 -27.01 17.04 -12.12
CA LEU A 180 -27.85 17.17 -13.30
C LEU A 180 -28.99 16.14 -13.28
N PRO A 181 -30.21 16.48 -13.71
CA PRO A 181 -30.53 17.61 -14.57
C PRO A 181 -30.93 18.91 -13.85
N ASP A 182 -31.05 18.93 -12.53
CA ASP A 182 -31.65 20.06 -11.80
C ASP A 182 -30.86 21.38 -11.94
N GLY A 183 -29.55 21.29 -12.20
CA GLY A 183 -28.67 22.44 -12.45
C GLY A 183 -28.45 22.79 -13.93
N LEU A 184 -29.22 22.21 -14.86
CA LEU A 184 -28.99 22.43 -16.28
C LEU A 184 -29.48 23.85 -16.68
N PRO A 185 -28.64 24.66 -17.37
CA PRO A 185 -29.08 25.93 -17.94
C PRO A 185 -30.30 25.75 -18.86
N GLY A 186 -31.27 26.68 -18.77
CA GLY A 186 -32.54 26.55 -19.49
C GLY A 186 -32.40 26.42 -21.01
N HIS A 187 -31.33 26.97 -21.59
CA HIS A 187 -31.04 26.86 -23.02
C HIS A 187 -30.56 25.45 -23.43
N LEU A 188 -29.96 24.68 -22.52
CA LEU A 188 -29.58 23.29 -22.74
C LEU A 188 -30.72 22.30 -22.45
N ASP A 189 -31.82 22.75 -21.84
CA ASP A 189 -32.86 21.89 -21.33
C ASP A 189 -33.72 21.28 -22.44
N CYS A 190 -33.57 19.98 -22.63
CA CYS A 190 -34.44 19.21 -23.51
C CYS A 190 -34.80 17.87 -22.87
N LYS A 191 -36.00 17.37 -23.17
CA LYS A 191 -36.57 16.17 -22.54
C LYS A 191 -35.66 14.94 -22.67
N SER A 192 -35.08 14.74 -23.85
CA SER A 192 -34.22 13.59 -24.13
C SER A 192 -32.90 13.66 -23.37
N LEU A 193 -32.25 14.84 -23.36
CA LEU A 193 -31.02 15.05 -22.62
C LEU A 193 -31.26 14.92 -21.11
N ARG A 194 -32.36 15.47 -20.60
CA ARG A 194 -32.78 15.32 -19.21
C ARG A 194 -32.92 13.85 -18.82
N ALA A 195 -33.64 13.06 -19.62
CA ALA A 195 -33.80 11.62 -19.36
C ALA A 195 -32.44 10.89 -19.34
N PHE A 196 -31.56 11.20 -20.29
CA PHE A 196 -30.21 10.65 -20.33
C PHE A 196 -29.40 11.02 -19.09
N LEU A 197 -29.35 12.31 -18.74
CA LEU A 197 -28.59 12.82 -17.58
C LEU A 197 -29.14 12.27 -16.26
N THR A 198 -30.46 12.07 -16.14
CA THR A 198 -31.05 11.39 -14.98
C THR A 198 -30.49 9.98 -14.80
N ASN A 199 -30.36 9.21 -15.88
CA ASN A 199 -29.77 7.87 -15.80
C ASN A 199 -28.30 7.91 -15.38
N VAL A 200 -27.51 8.80 -16.01
CA VAL A 200 -26.09 9.00 -15.65
C VAL A 200 -25.94 9.42 -14.19
N ARG A 201 -26.76 10.36 -13.72
CA ARG A 201 -26.79 10.78 -12.31
C ARG A 201 -27.09 9.62 -11.37
N ASN A 202 -28.11 8.81 -11.67
CA ASN A 202 -28.49 7.71 -10.80
C ASN A 202 -27.35 6.69 -10.66
N GLU A 203 -26.68 6.35 -11.76
CA GLU A 203 -25.51 5.45 -11.76
C GLU A 203 -24.32 6.06 -10.99
N LEU A 204 -24.04 7.35 -11.18
CA LEU A 204 -22.98 8.06 -10.45
C LEU A 204 -23.27 8.14 -8.95
N LEU A 205 -24.52 8.43 -8.55
CA LEU A 205 -24.93 8.42 -7.15
C LEU A 205 -24.79 7.03 -6.54
N GLY A 206 -25.14 5.97 -7.28
CA GLY A 206 -24.89 4.59 -6.87
C GLY A 206 -23.40 4.31 -6.65
N CYS A 207 -22.53 4.75 -7.58
CA CYS A 207 -21.08 4.64 -7.42
C CYS A 207 -20.58 5.40 -6.18
N ARG A 208 -21.06 6.64 -5.97
CA ARG A 208 -20.70 7.47 -4.82
C ARG A 208 -21.05 6.81 -3.50
N GLN A 209 -22.29 6.32 -3.37
CA GLN A 209 -22.75 5.65 -2.15
C GLN A 209 -21.91 4.43 -1.81
N ARG A 210 -21.55 3.62 -2.81
CA ARG A 210 -20.70 2.43 -2.64
C ARG A 210 -19.26 2.79 -2.26
N LEU A 211 -18.71 3.84 -2.87
CA LEU A 211 -17.40 4.39 -2.51
C LEU A 211 -17.38 4.93 -1.08
N ASP A 212 -18.41 5.68 -0.68
CA ASP A 212 -18.56 6.19 0.69
C ASP A 212 -18.70 5.06 1.71
N ALA A 213 -19.39 3.97 1.37
CA ALA A 213 -19.46 2.78 2.21
C ALA A 213 -18.07 2.13 2.38
N CYS A 214 -17.34 1.91 1.28
CA CYS A 214 -15.98 1.38 1.33
C CYS A 214 -15.04 2.27 2.18
N TYR A 215 -15.16 3.59 2.05
CA TYR A 215 -14.42 4.54 2.86
C TYR A 215 -14.72 4.43 4.35
N ARG A 216 -16.01 4.37 4.73
CA ARG A 216 -16.40 4.22 6.13
C ARG A 216 -15.89 2.92 6.72
N ASP A 217 -16.04 1.80 6.00
CA ASP A 217 -15.60 0.48 6.47
C ASP A 217 -14.09 0.44 6.67
N LEU A 218 -13.33 0.95 5.69
CA LEU A 218 -11.88 0.97 5.74
C LEU A 218 -11.34 1.93 6.81
N LEU A 219 -11.98 3.09 6.98
CA LEU A 219 -11.64 4.05 8.04
C LEU A 219 -11.93 3.47 9.42
N ALA A 220 -13.10 2.87 9.63
CA ALA A 220 -13.46 2.25 10.90
C ALA A 220 -12.49 1.14 11.30
N ALA A 221 -12.12 0.27 10.36
CA ALA A 221 -11.11 -0.76 10.60
C ALA A 221 -9.74 -0.13 10.91
N SER A 222 -9.33 0.88 10.15
CA SER A 222 -8.07 1.60 10.37
C SER A 222 -8.02 2.28 11.74
N ASP A 223 -9.12 2.88 12.19
CA ASP A 223 -9.22 3.54 13.50
C ASP A 223 -9.06 2.53 14.65
N GLN A 224 -9.61 1.32 14.53
CA GLN A 224 -9.37 0.24 15.50
C GLN A 224 -7.89 -0.15 15.57
N TYR A 225 -7.23 -0.25 14.42
CA TYR A 225 -5.81 -0.53 14.34
C TYR A 225 -4.95 0.59 14.96
N PHE A 226 -5.25 1.84 14.65
CA PHE A 226 -4.52 2.99 15.22
C PHE A 226 -4.73 3.12 16.72
N ALA A 227 -5.94 2.88 17.22
CA ALA A 227 -6.21 2.85 18.66
C ALA A 227 -5.39 1.77 19.38
N HIS A 228 -5.28 0.57 18.80
CA HIS A 228 -4.47 -0.51 19.35
C HIS A 228 -2.95 -0.20 19.34
N GLN A 229 -2.47 0.46 18.28
CA GLN A 229 -1.09 0.95 18.20
C GLN A 229 -0.78 1.96 19.31
N ALA A 230 -1.70 2.89 19.58
CA ALA A 230 -1.55 3.90 20.62
C ALA A 230 -1.49 3.27 22.03
N THR A 231 -2.37 2.31 22.34
CA THR A 231 -2.37 1.62 23.65
C THR A 231 -1.13 0.75 23.84
N THR A 232 -0.66 0.07 22.79
CA THR A 232 0.56 -0.75 22.83
C THR A 232 1.80 0.12 23.05
N SER A 233 1.88 1.27 22.39
CA SER A 233 3.00 2.21 22.55
C SER A 233 3.04 2.82 23.96
N ALA A 234 1.87 3.16 24.53
CA ALA A 234 1.77 3.68 25.89
C ALA A 234 2.19 2.64 26.95
N SER A 235 1.76 1.38 26.80
CA SER A 235 2.12 0.31 27.74
C SER A 235 3.59 -0.08 27.66
N GLN A 236 4.21 -0.07 26.47
CA GLN A 236 5.65 -0.28 26.32
C GLN A 236 6.47 0.86 26.90
N GLY A 237 6.04 2.12 26.75
CA GLY A 237 6.70 3.28 27.36
C GLY A 237 6.64 3.27 28.89
N ALA A 238 5.47 2.98 29.47
CA ALA A 238 5.29 2.89 30.92
C ALA A 238 6.03 1.67 31.52
N GLY A 239 6.02 0.53 30.83
CA GLY A 239 6.74 -0.67 31.23
C GLY A 239 8.26 -0.53 31.12
N ALA A 240 8.77 0.25 30.16
CA ALA A 240 10.20 0.54 30.02
C ALA A 240 10.70 1.43 31.17
N GLN A 241 9.96 2.47 31.58
CA GLN A 241 10.35 3.30 32.72
C GLN A 241 10.26 2.56 34.06
N SER A 242 9.19 1.77 34.28
CA SER A 242 9.05 0.97 35.50
C SER A 242 10.08 -0.18 35.57
N ARG A 243 10.42 -0.81 34.43
CA ARG A 243 11.50 -1.80 34.38
C ARG A 243 12.88 -1.13 34.47
N THR A 244 13.13 0.09 34.00
CA THR A 244 14.45 0.71 34.21
C THR A 244 14.73 1.10 35.65
N GLY A 245 13.71 1.34 36.48
CA GLY A 245 13.87 1.48 37.94
C GLY A 245 14.17 0.14 38.60
N ALA A 246 13.27 -0.83 38.44
CA ALA A 246 13.41 -2.15 39.07
C ALA A 246 14.55 -3.01 38.50
N TRP A 247 14.98 -2.80 37.26
CA TRP A 247 16.15 -3.46 36.68
C TRP A 247 17.45 -2.67 36.93
N ARG A 248 17.42 -1.36 37.23
CA ARG A 248 18.61 -0.68 37.79
C ARG A 248 18.87 -1.18 39.19
N ASP A 249 17.86 -1.19 40.05
CA ASP A 249 18.01 -1.68 41.42
C ASP A 249 18.43 -3.16 41.43
N ARG A 250 17.82 -4.00 40.57
CA ARG A 250 18.20 -5.41 40.44
C ARG A 250 19.54 -5.63 39.72
N ALA A 251 19.97 -4.74 38.84
CA ALA A 251 21.29 -4.82 38.20
C ALA A 251 22.40 -4.33 39.12
N ASP A 252 22.12 -3.35 39.98
CA ASP A 252 23.02 -2.86 41.02
C ASP A 252 23.14 -3.92 42.13
N ASP A 253 22.03 -4.54 42.56
CA ASP A 253 22.05 -5.71 43.46
C ASP A 253 22.81 -6.89 42.85
N PHE A 254 22.62 -7.18 41.55
CA PHE A 254 23.34 -8.28 40.89
C PHE A 254 24.82 -7.96 40.67
N ARG A 255 25.17 -6.68 40.49
CA ARG A 255 26.55 -6.19 40.36
C ARG A 255 27.26 -6.17 41.71
N ASP A 256 26.56 -5.87 42.80
CA ASP A 256 27.07 -5.97 44.17
C ASP A 256 27.23 -7.43 44.61
N GLU A 257 26.28 -8.30 44.24
CA GLU A 257 26.37 -9.75 44.49
C GLU A 257 27.48 -10.40 43.64
N GLN A 258 27.67 -9.97 42.37
CA GLN A 258 28.83 -10.37 41.57
C GLN A 258 30.15 -9.82 42.13
N SER A 259 30.16 -8.61 42.69
CA SER A 259 31.36 -8.01 43.29
C SER A 259 31.74 -8.71 44.59
N ARG A 260 30.76 -9.08 45.42
CA ARG A 260 30.95 -9.94 46.61
C ARG A 260 31.41 -11.33 46.22
N ARG A 261 30.85 -11.95 45.19
CA ARG A 261 31.31 -13.25 44.66
C ARG A 261 32.70 -13.17 44.04
N ARG A 262 33.06 -12.09 43.34
CA ARG A 262 34.41 -11.88 42.79
C ARG A 262 35.44 -11.65 43.88
N GLN A 263 35.09 -10.91 44.94
CA GLN A 263 35.97 -10.75 46.11
C GLN A 263 36.15 -12.10 46.84
N ALA A 264 35.07 -12.88 47.03
CA ALA A 264 35.13 -14.22 47.64
C ALA A 264 35.86 -15.27 46.78
N PHE A 265 35.80 -15.17 45.45
CA PHE A 265 36.47 -16.08 44.52
C PHE A 265 37.94 -15.69 44.28
N SER A 266 38.29 -14.40 44.39
CA SER A 266 39.68 -13.91 44.30
C SER A 266 40.55 -14.33 45.49
N SER A 267 39.94 -14.63 46.63
CA SER A 267 40.63 -15.14 47.84
C SER A 267 40.79 -16.67 47.88
N ALA A 268 40.26 -17.43 46.91
CA ALA A 268 40.19 -18.89 47.01
C ALA A 268 40.73 -19.68 45.79
N SER A 269 41.19 -19.04 44.71
CA SER A 269 41.77 -19.79 43.58
C SER A 269 42.72 -18.95 42.74
N GLY A 270 44.01 -19.05 43.03
CA GLY A 270 45.03 -18.94 42.01
C GLY A 270 45.16 -20.27 41.27
N ARG A 271 44.53 -20.41 40.08
CA ARG A 271 45.00 -21.25 38.96
C ARG A 271 44.06 -21.23 37.74
N ALA A 272 44.69 -21.06 36.58
CA ALA A 272 44.31 -21.47 35.22
C ALA A 272 43.02 -20.92 34.58
N GLY A 273 43.21 -20.02 33.60
CA GLY A 273 42.14 -19.46 32.76
C GLY A 273 41.57 -20.49 31.78
N ALA A 274 40.28 -20.79 31.93
CA ALA A 274 39.49 -21.46 30.90
C ALA A 274 39.07 -20.41 29.86
N THR A 275 39.65 -20.49 28.67
CA THR A 275 39.27 -19.67 27.50
C THR A 275 37.82 -19.96 27.12
N VAL A 276 36.94 -18.98 27.31
CA VAL A 276 35.53 -19.06 26.90
C VAL A 276 35.46 -19.24 25.38
N LYS A 277 34.81 -20.32 24.93
CA LYS A 277 34.52 -20.58 23.51
C LYS A 277 33.39 -19.67 23.03
N THR A 278 33.62 -18.94 21.96
CA THR A 278 32.59 -18.16 21.26
C THR A 278 31.82 -19.06 20.29
N ALA A 279 30.63 -18.62 19.84
CA ALA A 279 29.83 -19.36 18.86
C ALA A 279 30.61 -19.70 17.58
N LYS A 280 31.49 -18.79 17.12
CA LYS A 280 32.35 -18.99 15.95
C LYS A 280 33.39 -20.10 16.17
N ASP A 281 33.90 -20.25 17.39
CA ASP A 281 34.85 -21.32 17.72
C ASP A 281 34.16 -22.69 17.70
N ILE A 282 32.92 -22.76 18.18
CA ILE A 282 32.14 -24.01 18.18
C ILE A 282 31.87 -24.47 16.73
N GLU A 283 31.50 -23.55 15.86
CA GLU A 283 31.28 -23.85 14.43
C GLU A 283 32.58 -24.26 13.74
N ALA A 284 33.69 -23.58 14.03
CA ALA A 284 35.00 -23.89 13.46
C ALA A 284 35.53 -25.26 13.91
N LEU A 285 35.40 -25.59 15.19
CA LEU A 285 35.78 -26.90 15.74
C LEU A 285 34.93 -28.02 15.12
N ARG A 286 33.61 -27.79 14.96
CA ARG A 286 32.71 -28.74 14.30
C ARG A 286 33.10 -28.97 12.84
N TYR A 287 33.52 -27.92 12.13
CA TYR A 287 33.95 -28.03 10.73
C TYR A 287 35.17 -28.94 10.56
N PHE A 288 36.12 -28.90 11.51
CA PHE A 288 37.30 -29.76 11.52
C PHE A 288 37.09 -31.11 12.24
N GLY A 289 35.94 -31.31 12.90
CA GLY A 289 35.62 -32.53 13.64
C GLY A 289 36.28 -32.63 15.02
N PHE A 290 36.68 -31.50 15.61
CA PHE A 290 37.27 -31.45 16.95
C PHE A 290 36.21 -31.16 18.03
N SER A 291 36.37 -31.75 19.22
CA SER A 291 35.55 -31.46 20.40
C SER A 291 36.07 -30.27 21.22
N ASP A 292 37.39 -30.06 21.19
CA ASP A 292 38.12 -29.01 21.92
C ASP A 292 39.21 -28.39 21.04
N PHE A 293 39.83 -27.30 21.50
CA PHE A 293 40.94 -26.66 20.77
C PHE A 293 42.10 -27.66 20.63
N PRO A 294 42.41 -28.11 19.39
CA PRO A 294 43.48 -29.07 19.17
C PRO A 294 44.85 -28.40 19.32
N ALA A 295 45.90 -29.22 19.47
CA ALA A 295 47.26 -28.71 19.34
C ALA A 295 47.50 -28.16 17.93
N GLN A 296 48.37 -27.15 17.81
CA GLN A 296 48.62 -26.48 16.53
C GLN A 296 49.07 -27.45 15.42
N ASP A 297 49.87 -28.47 15.77
CA ASP A 297 50.35 -29.49 14.83
C ASP A 297 49.22 -30.42 14.36
N GLU A 298 48.25 -30.70 15.21
CA GLU A 298 47.08 -31.51 14.87
C GLU A 298 46.12 -30.76 13.95
N LEU A 299 45.92 -29.46 14.19
CA LEU A 299 45.16 -28.58 13.31
C LEU A 299 45.79 -28.49 11.91
N ARG A 300 47.12 -28.31 11.83
CA ARG A 300 47.88 -28.29 10.57
C ARG A 300 47.75 -29.59 9.79
N ARG A 301 47.84 -30.74 10.48
CA ARG A 301 47.70 -32.06 9.87
C ARG A 301 46.32 -32.23 9.25
N LYS A 302 45.25 -31.89 9.98
CA LYS A 302 43.88 -31.96 9.44
C LYS A 302 43.61 -30.97 8.32
N TYR A 303 44.17 -29.77 8.40
CA TYR A 303 44.11 -28.82 7.28
C TYR A 303 44.75 -29.41 6.02
N LEU A 304 45.95 -29.99 6.11
CA LEU A 304 46.63 -30.59 4.95
C LEU A 304 45.84 -31.76 4.33
N GLU A 305 45.22 -32.61 5.16
CA GLU A 305 44.36 -33.70 4.67
C GLU A 305 43.14 -33.17 3.89
N LEU A 306 42.44 -32.17 4.45
CA LEU A 306 41.27 -31.57 3.80
C LEU A 306 41.66 -30.72 2.58
N ALA A 307 42.81 -30.05 2.62
CA ALA A 307 43.34 -29.27 1.52
C ALA A 307 43.65 -30.16 0.32
N LYS A 308 44.30 -31.31 0.52
CA LYS A 308 44.53 -32.30 -0.55
C LYS A 308 43.23 -32.82 -1.18
N LYS A 309 42.17 -32.95 -0.38
CA LYS A 309 40.86 -33.42 -0.83
C LYS A 309 40.06 -32.37 -1.60
N TYR A 310 40.18 -31.10 -1.22
CA TYR A 310 39.37 -30.00 -1.76
C TYR A 310 40.16 -29.04 -2.65
N HIS A 311 41.44 -29.30 -2.92
CA HIS A 311 42.28 -28.43 -3.76
C HIS A 311 41.65 -28.23 -5.14
N PRO A 312 41.59 -27.00 -5.66
CA PRO A 312 41.00 -26.72 -6.97
C PRO A 312 41.71 -27.47 -8.12
N ASP A 313 43.00 -27.76 -7.97
CA ASP A 313 43.80 -28.51 -8.96
C ASP A 313 43.66 -30.03 -8.86
N ALA A 314 42.98 -30.55 -7.82
CA ALA A 314 42.61 -31.96 -7.78
C ALA A 314 41.38 -32.16 -8.67
N GLY A 315 41.28 -33.28 -9.40
CA GLY A 315 40.17 -33.55 -10.32
C GLY A 315 38.76 -33.56 -9.70
N THR A 316 38.65 -33.48 -8.36
CA THR A 316 37.41 -33.34 -7.57
C THR A 316 37.33 -31.99 -6.82
N GLY A 317 38.02 -30.97 -7.32
CA GLY A 317 38.18 -29.67 -6.67
C GLY A 317 36.86 -28.93 -6.46
N HIS A 318 36.69 -28.37 -5.25
CA HIS A 318 35.55 -27.54 -4.90
C HIS A 318 36.06 -26.22 -4.33
N GLU A 319 36.24 -25.21 -5.19
CA GLU A 319 36.85 -23.93 -4.85
C GLU A 319 36.18 -23.24 -3.63
N GLU A 320 34.86 -23.29 -3.55
CA GLU A 320 34.09 -22.70 -2.43
C GLU A 320 34.36 -23.39 -1.08
N LYS A 321 34.56 -24.72 -1.09
CA LYS A 321 34.89 -25.50 0.11
C LYS A 321 36.32 -25.19 0.57
N PHE A 322 37.23 -24.98 -0.38
CA PHE A 322 38.62 -24.62 -0.08
C PHE A 322 38.75 -23.22 0.54
N LYS A 323 37.99 -22.23 0.04
CA LYS A 323 37.91 -20.89 0.64
C LYS A 323 37.37 -20.93 2.07
N THR A 324 36.32 -21.72 2.30
CA THR A 324 35.73 -21.90 3.63
C THR A 324 36.71 -22.57 4.59
N LEU A 325 37.39 -23.65 4.15
CA LEU A 325 38.42 -24.35 4.91
C LEU A 325 39.55 -23.42 5.37
N SER A 326 40.06 -22.57 4.47
CA SER A 326 41.16 -21.65 4.76
C SER A 326 40.75 -20.58 5.80
N ARG A 327 39.55 -20.01 5.66
CA ARG A 327 39.01 -19.03 6.61
C ARG A 327 38.82 -19.61 8.02
N VAL A 328 38.29 -20.83 8.11
CA VAL A 328 38.06 -21.50 9.40
C VAL A 328 39.39 -21.90 10.05
N TYR A 329 40.36 -22.33 9.25
CA TYR A 329 41.72 -22.64 9.73
C TYR A 329 42.41 -21.41 10.34
N GLU A 330 42.39 -20.26 9.66
CA GLU A 330 42.97 -19.01 10.18
C GLU A 330 42.34 -18.60 11.52
N HIS A 331 41.02 -18.71 11.62
CA HIS A 331 40.28 -18.42 12.86
C HIS A 331 40.72 -19.32 14.02
N LEU A 332 40.86 -20.63 13.80
CA LEU A 332 41.33 -21.55 14.84
C LEU A 332 42.83 -21.36 15.16
N LEU A 333 43.65 -21.05 14.16
CA LEU A 333 45.09 -20.82 14.35
C LEU A 333 45.34 -19.60 15.27
N GLN A 334 44.56 -18.53 15.11
CA GLN A 334 44.61 -17.36 16.00
C GLN A 334 44.18 -17.69 17.43
N ARG A 335 43.25 -18.64 17.61
CA ARG A 335 42.74 -19.04 18.93
C ARG A 335 43.64 -20.04 19.64
N CYS A 336 44.35 -20.89 18.90
CA CYS A 336 45.30 -21.86 19.45
C CYS A 336 46.70 -21.30 19.71
N SER A 337 47.01 -20.07 19.24
CA SER A 337 48.30 -19.40 19.43
C SER A 337 48.31 -18.37 20.57
N ALA A 338 47.17 -18.14 21.21
CA ALA A 338 46.98 -17.22 22.35
C ALA A 338 46.83 -17.99 23.66
#